data_AF-A0A2C9JPW8-F1
#
_entry.id   AF-A0A2C9JPW8-F1
#
_cell.length_a   1.000
_cell.length_b   1.000
_cell.length_c   1.000
_cell.angle_alpha   90.00
_cell.angle_beta   90.00
_cell.angle_gamma   90.00
#
_symmetry.space_group_name_H-M   'P 1'
#
loop_
_entity.id
_entity.type
_entity.pdbx_description
1 polymer ?
#
loop_
_entity_poly.entity_id
_entity_poly.type
_entity_poly.pdbx_seq_one_letter_code
_entity_poly.pdbx_strand_id
1 'polypeptide(L)'
;MAYRPPEGTIKADVYSFAIICQEIVYRNGVFYMQNLDLSPQEIYQKVKLGAKPYFRPTLEEYDCPCDELAGVIRRCWAEDPADRPDFQALKSIIRKLNRDGDKGNILDNLLSRMEQYANNLEALVEERTADYLQQKKKAEDLLYNMLP
;
A
#
# COMPACT_ATOMS: atom_id res chain seq x y z
N MET A 1 -19.14 -4.66 -24.02
CA MET A 1 -18.51 -4.14 -22.78
C MET A 1 -19.62 -3.58 -21.91
N ALA A 2 -19.74 -4.02 -20.65
CA ALA A 2 -20.73 -3.48 -19.74
C ALA A 2 -20.51 -1.96 -19.54
N TYR A 3 -21.58 -1.18 -19.56
CA TYR A 3 -21.54 0.26 -19.29
C TYR A 3 -20.97 0.49 -17.88
N ARG A 4 -19.85 1.20 -17.79
CA ARG A 4 -19.25 1.57 -16.50
C ARG A 4 -19.63 3.01 -16.20
N PRO A 5 -20.33 3.27 -15.08
CA PRO A 5 -20.69 4.63 -14.71
C PRO A 5 -19.43 5.49 -14.49
N PRO A 6 -19.42 6.77 -14.92
CA PRO A 6 -18.29 7.67 -14.72
C PRO A 6 -17.97 7.92 -13.24
N GLU A 7 -18.97 7.81 -12.35
CA GLU A 7 -18.84 7.92 -10.90
C GLU A 7 -18.21 6.68 -10.24
N GLY A 8 -17.92 5.61 -11.00
CA GLY A 8 -17.42 4.37 -10.44
C GLY A 8 -18.52 3.51 -9.79
N THR A 9 -18.11 2.43 -9.11
CA THR A 9 -19.06 1.52 -8.46
C THR A 9 -18.57 1.20 -7.06
N ILE A 10 -19.52 0.91 -6.15
CA ILE A 10 -19.19 0.47 -4.79
C ILE A 10 -18.27 -0.77 -4.81
N LYS A 11 -18.46 -1.68 -5.78
CA LYS A 11 -17.60 -2.86 -5.94
C LYS A 11 -16.19 -2.51 -6.44
N ALA A 12 -16.01 -1.39 -7.14
CA ALA A 12 -14.69 -0.87 -7.47
C ALA A 12 -14.01 -0.29 -6.22
N ASP A 13 -14.76 0.37 -5.33
CA ASP A 13 -14.20 0.85 -4.04
C ASP A 13 -13.74 -0.31 -3.16
N VAL A 14 -14.47 -1.45 -3.18
CA VAL A 14 -14.04 -2.68 -2.49
C VAL A 14 -12.73 -3.23 -3.08
N TYR A 15 -12.51 -3.12 -4.39
CA TYR A 15 -11.24 -3.49 -5.01
C TYR A 15 -10.13 -2.54 -4.53
N SER A 16 -10.36 -1.23 -4.56
CA SER A 16 -9.40 -0.23 -4.09
C SER A 16 -9.03 -0.41 -2.63
N PHE A 17 -10.01 -0.79 -1.79
CA PHE A 17 -9.77 -1.15 -0.39
C PHE A 17 -8.74 -2.29 -0.26
N ALA A 18 -8.82 -3.33 -1.09
CA ALA A 18 -7.84 -4.43 -1.09
C ALA A 18 -6.43 -3.95 -1.42
N ILE A 19 -6.30 -3.06 -2.41
CA ILE A 19 -5.02 -2.50 -2.83
C ILE A 19 -4.40 -1.66 -1.71
N ILE A 20 -5.21 -0.84 -1.03
CA ILE A 20 -4.77 -0.06 0.12
C ILE A 20 -4.34 -0.97 1.28
N CYS A 21 -5.10 -2.04 1.57
CA CYS A 21 -4.70 -3.01 2.59
C CYS A 21 -3.36 -3.66 2.26
N GLN A 22 -3.12 -4.03 1.00
CA GLN A 22 -1.86 -4.62 0.57
C GLN A 22 -0.69 -3.63 0.71
N GLU A 23 -0.90 -2.37 0.34
CA GLU A 23 0.08 -1.30 0.56
C GLU A 23 0.43 -1.17 2.04
N ILE A 24 -0.57 -1.24 2.93
CA ILE A 24 -0.36 -1.16 4.38
C ILE A 24 0.43 -2.36 4.92
N VAL A 25 0.16 -3.57 4.39
CA VAL A 25 0.87 -4.80 4.77
C VAL A 25 2.35 -4.73 4.36
N TYR A 26 2.64 -4.39 3.10
CA TYR A 26 3.99 -4.48 2.54
C TYR A 26 4.83 -3.21 2.67
N ARG A 27 4.20 -2.02 2.75
CA ARG A 27 4.88 -0.72 2.87
C ARG A 27 5.87 -0.41 1.73
N ASN A 28 5.70 -1.06 0.59
CA ASN A 28 6.56 -0.91 -0.59
C ASN A 28 5.81 -0.21 -1.73
N GLY A 29 4.88 0.69 -1.39
CA GLY A 29 4.07 1.42 -2.34
C GLY A 29 2.88 0.63 -2.88
N VAL A 30 2.08 1.33 -3.69
CA VAL A 30 0.84 0.83 -4.27
C VAL A 30 1.12 -0.31 -5.25
N PHE A 31 0.35 -1.39 -5.13
CA PHE A 31 0.46 -2.56 -6.01
C PHE A 31 1.87 -3.19 -5.97
N TYR A 32 2.45 -3.35 -4.78
CA TYR A 32 3.78 -3.94 -4.65
C TYR A 32 3.81 -5.38 -5.20
N MET A 33 4.83 -5.68 -6.00
CA MET A 33 5.12 -7.00 -6.56
C MET A 33 6.53 -7.42 -6.15
N GLN A 34 6.65 -8.59 -5.52
CA GLN A 34 7.94 -9.12 -5.15
C GLN A 34 8.77 -9.40 -6.41
N ASN A 35 10.01 -8.90 -6.42
CA ASN A 35 10.99 -9.06 -7.51
C ASN A 35 10.55 -8.48 -8.87
N LEU A 36 9.59 -7.56 -8.90
CA LEU A 36 9.14 -6.95 -10.14
C LEU A 36 8.88 -5.46 -9.95
N ASP A 37 9.61 -4.64 -10.71
CA ASP A 37 9.39 -3.19 -10.77
C ASP A 37 8.62 -2.86 -12.06
N LEU A 38 7.46 -2.22 -11.93
CA LEU A 38 6.58 -1.89 -13.04
C LEU A 38 6.09 -0.45 -12.90
N SER A 39 6.00 0.24 -14.03
CA SER A 39 5.34 1.54 -14.08
C SER A 39 3.83 1.43 -13.83
N PRO A 40 3.17 2.51 -13.36
CA PRO A 40 1.72 2.55 -13.21
C PRO A 40 0.97 2.21 -14.50
N GLN A 41 1.50 2.61 -15.66
CA GLN A 41 0.93 2.28 -16.97
C GLN A 41 0.98 0.78 -17.24
N GLU A 42 2.10 0.11 -16.96
CA GLU A 42 2.24 -1.34 -17.16
C GLU A 42 1.31 -2.13 -16.23
N ILE A 43 1.20 -1.72 -14.97
CA ILE A 43 0.26 -2.31 -14.01
C ILE A 43 -1.17 -2.17 -14.55
N TYR A 44 -1.58 -0.97 -14.95
CA TYR A 44 -2.91 -0.72 -15.52
C TYR A 44 -3.20 -1.61 -16.73
N GLN A 45 -2.26 -1.72 -17.68
CA GLN A 45 -2.45 -2.55 -18.87
C GLN A 45 -2.59 -4.04 -18.52
N LYS A 46 -1.76 -4.55 -17.60
CA LYS A 46 -1.82 -5.95 -17.16
C LYS A 46 -3.14 -6.27 -16.42
N VAL A 47 -3.59 -5.38 -15.53
CA VAL A 47 -4.89 -5.53 -14.85
C VAL A 47 -6.03 -5.49 -15.86
N LYS A 48 -6.02 -4.52 -16.77
CA LYS A 48 -7.05 -4.35 -17.81
C LYS A 48 -7.12 -5.54 -18.77
N LEU A 49 -5.98 -6.17 -19.06
CA LEU A 49 -5.90 -7.34 -19.95
C LEU A 49 -6.72 -8.52 -19.41
N GLY A 50 -6.84 -8.66 -18.08
CA GLY A 50 -7.65 -9.71 -17.47
C GLY A 50 -7.20 -11.14 -17.79
N ALA A 51 -5.91 -11.33 -18.13
CA ALA A 51 -5.34 -12.64 -18.42
C ALA A 51 -5.28 -13.50 -17.15
N LYS A 52 -5.49 -14.82 -17.26
CA LYS A 52 -5.36 -15.77 -16.13
C LYS A 52 -3.91 -16.31 -16.04
N PRO A 53 -3.31 -16.44 -14.83
CA PRO A 53 -3.84 -15.98 -13.54
C PRO A 53 -3.95 -14.45 -13.50
N TYR A 54 -5.04 -13.95 -12.91
CA TYR A 54 -5.32 -12.52 -12.89
C TYR A 54 -4.19 -11.75 -12.23
N PHE A 55 -3.76 -10.66 -12.88
CA PHE A 55 -2.67 -9.85 -12.37
C PHE A 55 -3.09 -9.15 -11.08
N ARG A 56 -2.45 -9.49 -9.97
CA ARG A 56 -2.71 -9.01 -8.60
C ARG A 56 -1.39 -8.75 -7.89
N PRO A 57 -1.35 -7.81 -6.93
CA PRO A 57 -0.14 -7.53 -6.19
C PRO A 57 0.21 -8.70 -5.26
N THR A 58 1.46 -8.74 -4.80
CA THR A 58 1.94 -9.78 -3.89
C THR A 58 1.15 -9.77 -2.59
N LEU A 59 0.77 -10.97 -2.12
CA LEU A 59 0.12 -11.19 -0.84
C LEU A 59 0.33 -12.64 -0.36
N GLU A 60 1.44 -12.82 0.35
CA GLU A 60 1.78 -14.05 1.04
C GLU A 60 1.09 -14.12 2.40
N GLU A 61 0.75 -15.33 2.84
CA GLU A 61 -0.04 -15.55 4.07
C GLU A 61 0.74 -15.15 5.32
N TYR A 62 2.05 -15.45 5.34
CA TYR A 62 2.93 -15.16 6.47
C TYR A 62 3.26 -13.66 6.64
N ASP A 63 3.07 -12.84 5.60
CA ASP A 63 3.27 -11.39 5.67
C ASP A 63 2.06 -10.67 6.27
N CYS A 64 0.89 -11.32 6.27
CA CYS A 64 -0.32 -10.79 6.88
C CYS A 64 -0.35 -11.04 8.40
N PRO A 65 -0.93 -10.11 9.19
CA PRO A 65 -1.17 -10.33 10.63
C PRO A 65 -1.93 -11.62 10.97
N CYS A 66 -2.80 -12.08 10.06
CA CYS A 66 -3.46 -13.38 10.13
C CYS A 66 -3.95 -13.84 8.74
N ASP A 67 -4.09 -15.16 8.56
CA ASP A 67 -4.55 -15.78 7.31
C ASP A 67 -5.96 -15.31 6.91
N GLU A 68 -6.80 -15.03 7.90
CA GLU A 68 -8.16 -14.55 7.69
C GLU A 68 -8.17 -13.17 7.02
N LEU A 69 -7.24 -12.28 7.39
CA LEU A 69 -7.09 -10.97 6.75
C LEU A 69 -6.59 -11.12 5.30
N ALA A 70 -5.61 -11.99 5.06
CA ALA A 70 -5.14 -12.29 3.70
C ALA A 70 -6.30 -12.80 2.83
N GLY A 71 -7.13 -13.69 3.36
CA GLY A 71 -8.33 -14.18 2.70
C GLY A 71 -9.34 -13.07 2.37
N VAL A 72 -9.54 -12.11 3.26
CA VAL A 72 -10.41 -10.94 3.01
C VAL A 72 -9.86 -10.08 1.88
N ILE A 73 -8.58 -9.73 1.91
CA ILE A 73 -7.93 -8.92 0.86
C ILE A 73 -8.09 -9.63 -0.50
N ARG A 74 -7.87 -10.95 -0.57
CA ARG A 74 -8.03 -11.72 -1.81
C ARG A 74 -9.44 -11.70 -2.39
N ARG A 75 -10.46 -11.73 -1.53
CA ARG A 75 -11.86 -11.64 -1.95
C ARG A 75 -12.23 -10.24 -2.43
N CYS A 76 -11.68 -9.20 -1.79
CA CYS A 76 -11.96 -7.81 -2.15
C CYS A 76 -11.50 -7.44 -3.57
N TRP A 77 -10.41 -8.05 -4.07
CA TRP A 77 -9.93 -7.84 -5.44
C TRP A 77 -10.32 -8.93 -6.44
N ALA A 78 -11.37 -9.72 -6.16
CA ALA A 78 -11.87 -10.72 -7.11
C ALA A 78 -12.13 -10.09 -8.50
N GLU A 79 -11.88 -10.84 -9.57
CA GLU A 79 -12.09 -10.33 -10.93
C GLU A 79 -13.57 -10.00 -11.16
N ASP A 80 -14.47 -10.92 -10.79
CA ASP A 80 -15.90 -10.68 -10.81
C ASP A 80 -16.30 -9.73 -9.65
N PRO A 81 -16.92 -8.57 -9.93
CA PRO A 81 -17.45 -7.68 -8.90
C PRO A 81 -18.49 -8.33 -7.97
N ALA A 82 -19.20 -9.37 -8.42
CA ALA A 82 -20.20 -10.08 -7.62
C ALA A 82 -19.57 -10.90 -6.48
N ASP A 83 -18.36 -11.43 -6.70
CA ASP A 83 -17.62 -12.22 -5.71
C ASP A 83 -17.03 -11.37 -4.58
N ARG A 84 -16.90 -10.06 -4.81
CA ARG A 84 -16.38 -9.12 -3.82
C ARG A 84 -17.42 -8.94 -2.71
N PRO A 85 -17.02 -8.99 -1.42
CA PRO A 85 -17.95 -8.69 -0.32
C PRO A 85 -18.44 -7.23 -0.40
N ASP A 86 -19.57 -6.92 0.22
CA ASP A 86 -19.95 -5.53 0.46
C ASP A 86 -19.30 -4.99 1.74
N PHE A 87 -19.38 -3.67 1.94
CA PHE A 87 -18.80 -3.02 3.12
C PHE A 87 -19.46 -3.44 4.43
N GLN A 88 -20.71 -3.90 4.43
CA GLN A 88 -21.38 -4.38 5.63
C GLN A 88 -20.79 -5.73 6.10
N ALA A 89 -20.54 -6.64 5.15
CA ALA A 89 -19.83 -7.88 5.37
C ALA A 89 -18.39 -7.61 5.82
N LEU A 90 -17.67 -6.72 5.14
CA LEU A 90 -16.30 -6.34 5.53
C LEU A 90 -16.22 -5.78 6.95
N LYS A 91 -17.12 -4.86 7.30
CA LYS A 91 -17.19 -4.29 8.65
C LYS A 91 -17.43 -5.37 9.71
N SER A 92 -18.26 -6.38 9.39
CA SER A 92 -18.54 -7.49 10.29
C SER A 92 -17.33 -8.40 10.46
N ILE A 93 -16.63 -8.72 9.37
CA ILE A 93 -15.41 -9.53 9.39
C ILE A 93 -14.31 -8.82 10.18
N ILE A 94 -14.02 -7.56 9.88
CA ILE A 94 -13.00 -6.77 10.57
C ILE A 94 -13.31 -6.65 12.07
N ARG A 95 -14.57 -6.43 12.44
CA ARG A 95 -14.98 -6.41 13.86
C ARG A 95 -14.73 -7.74 14.55
N LYS A 96 -14.91 -8.86 13.86
CA LYS A 96 -14.66 -10.19 14.39
C LYS A 96 -13.16 -10.41 14.59
N LEU A 97 -12.35 -10.09 13.58
CA LEU A 97 -10.88 -10.12 13.64
C LEU A 97 -10.34 -9.28 14.81
N ASN A 98 -10.97 -8.14 15.08
CA ASN A 98 -10.60 -7.27 16.20
C ASN A 98 -11.14 -7.72 17.58
N ARG A 99 -12.16 -8.57 17.63
CA ARG A 99 -12.74 -9.09 18.89
C ARG A 99 -12.08 -10.37 19.37
N ASP A 100 -11.68 -11.23 18.43
CA ASP A 100 -11.05 -12.51 18.74
C ASP A 100 -9.55 -12.36 19.08
N GLY A 101 -9.00 -11.13 18.95
CA GLY A 101 -7.61 -10.79 19.26
C GLY A 101 -7.45 -9.99 20.56
N ASP A 102 -7.16 -10.67 21.67
CA ASP A 102 -6.74 -10.10 22.96
C ASP A 102 -5.31 -9.48 22.91
N LYS A 103 -4.88 -9.02 21.72
CA LYS A 103 -3.54 -8.48 21.42
C LYS A 103 -3.61 -7.22 20.56
N GLY A 104 -4.44 -6.25 20.95
CA GLY A 104 -4.52 -4.97 20.26
C GLY A 104 -5.21 -5.08 18.89
N ASN A 105 -6.18 -4.21 18.68
CA ASN A 105 -6.91 -4.02 17.43
C ASN A 105 -5.93 -4.08 16.24
N ILE A 106 -6.13 -5.01 15.29
CA ILE A 106 -5.23 -5.22 14.14
C ILE A 106 -5.05 -3.92 13.35
N LEU A 107 -6.12 -3.13 13.27
CA LEU A 107 -6.11 -1.78 12.73
C LEU A 107 -5.20 -0.84 13.51
N ASP A 108 -5.16 -0.91 14.85
CA ASP A 108 -4.27 -0.07 15.67
C ASP A 108 -2.81 -0.51 15.49
N ASN A 109 -2.53 -1.79 15.27
CA ASN A 109 -1.18 -2.25 14.92
C ASN A 109 -0.77 -1.72 13.54
N LEU A 110 -1.65 -1.82 12.53
CA LEU A 110 -1.40 -1.28 11.20
C LEU A 110 -1.23 0.26 11.21
N LEU A 111 -2.07 0.96 11.96
CA LEU A 111 -2.02 2.42 12.15
C LEU A 111 -0.75 2.85 12.89
N SER A 112 -0.41 2.19 14.00
CA SER A 112 0.83 2.44 14.74
C SER A 112 2.05 2.23 13.86
N ARG A 113 2.05 1.19 13.03
CA ARG A 113 3.12 0.99 12.07
C ARG A 113 3.12 2.12 11.02
N MET A 114 1.97 2.59 10.50
CA MET A 114 1.93 3.68 9.50
C MET A 114 2.52 4.97 10.07
N GLU A 115 2.21 5.28 11.33
CA GLU A 115 2.79 6.40 12.07
C GLU A 115 4.31 6.28 12.18
N GLN A 116 4.83 5.10 12.53
CA GLN A 116 6.27 4.86 12.54
C GLN A 116 6.93 5.08 11.17
N TYR A 117 6.25 4.75 10.07
CA TYR A 117 6.79 4.99 8.73
C TYR A 117 6.88 6.49 8.42
N ALA A 118 5.84 7.26 8.74
CA ALA A 118 5.85 8.71 8.57
C ALA A 118 7.02 9.33 9.35
N ASN A 119 7.19 8.93 10.61
CA ASN A 119 8.29 9.41 11.46
C ASN A 119 9.67 9.03 10.89
N ASN A 120 9.83 7.80 10.40
CA ASN A 120 11.09 7.36 9.81
C ASN A 120 11.42 8.10 8.50
N LEU A 121 10.40 8.38 7.67
CA LEU A 121 10.56 9.13 6.43
C LEU A 121 10.96 10.57 6.71
N GLU A 122 10.33 11.19 7.71
CA GLU A 122 10.67 12.54 8.17
C GLU A 122 12.11 12.61 8.67
N ALA A 123 12.54 11.67 9.51
CA ALA A 123 13.92 11.60 9.98
C ALA A 123 14.93 11.43 8.83
N LEU A 124 14.63 10.60 7.84
CA LEU A 124 15.50 10.41 6.67
C LEU A 124 15.61 11.68 5.80
N VAL A 125 14.51 12.42 5.67
CA VAL A 125 14.50 13.71 4.95
C VAL A 125 15.34 14.73 5.71
N GLU A 126 15.21 14.81 7.04
CA GLU A 126 16.02 15.69 7.86
C GLU A 126 17.52 15.39 7.75
N GLU A 127 17.90 14.11 7.86
CA GLU A 127 19.29 13.67 7.74
C GLU A 127 19.89 14.05 6.38
N ARG A 128 19.20 13.74 5.27
CA ARG A 128 19.66 14.12 3.93
C ARG A 128 19.74 15.63 3.73
N THR A 129 18.83 16.38 4.34
CA THR A 129 18.84 17.84 4.28
C THR A 129 20.04 18.41 5.04
N ALA A 130 20.36 17.86 6.21
CA ALA A 130 21.53 18.25 6.99
C ALA A 130 22.84 17.96 6.24
N ASP A 131 22.97 16.77 5.65
CA ASP A 131 24.12 16.39 4.84
C ASP A 131 24.31 17.31 3.63
N TYR A 132 23.22 17.62 2.92
CA TYR A 132 23.24 18.55 1.80
C TYR A 132 23.71 19.95 2.22
N LEU A 133 23.18 20.48 3.33
CA LEU A 133 23.58 21.79 3.85
C LEU A 133 25.06 21.81 4.26
N GLN A 134 25.56 20.74 4.87
CA GLN A 134 26.96 20.64 5.26
C GLN A 134 27.88 20.57 4.02
N GLN A 135 27.51 19.82 2.99
CA GLN A 135 28.28 19.76 1.75
C GLN A 135 28.26 21.09 1.01
N LYS A 136 27.10 21.75 0.95
CA LYS A 136 26.95 23.09 0.38
C LYS A 136 27.88 24.08 1.08
N LYS A 137 27.89 24.10 2.41
CA LYS A 137 28.78 24.97 3.20
C LYS A 137 30.26 24.72 2.89
N LYS A 138 30.70 23.46 2.84
CA LYS A 138 32.08 23.10 2.47
C LYS A 138 32.45 23.59 1.07
N ALA A 139 31.52 23.49 0.12
CA ALA A 139 31.73 23.97 -1.24
C ALA A 139 31.83 25.51 -1.29
N GLU A 140 30.99 26.23 -0.55
CA GLU A 140 31.02 27.70 -0.42
C GLU A 140 32.32 28.17 0.26
N ASP A 141 32.76 27.51 1.33
CA ASP A 141 34.02 27.82 2.02
C ASP A 141 35.23 27.60 1.08
N LEU A 142 35.22 26.52 0.27
CA LEU A 142 36.26 26.27 -0.72
C LEU A 142 36.26 27.35 -1.82
N LEU A 143 35.08 27.79 -2.26
CA LEU A 143 34.93 28.87 -3.24
C LEU A 143 35.51 30.19 -2.70
N TYR A 144 35.23 30.53 -1.44
CA TYR A 144 35.77 31.73 -0.80
C TYR A 144 37.30 31.71 -0.72
N ASN A 145 37.89 30.54 -0.46
CA ASN A 145 39.35 30.36 -0.44
C ASN A 145 40.01 30.36 -1.83
N MET A 146 39.24 30.16 -2.91
CA MET A 146 39.73 30.17 -4.29
C MET A 146 39.51 31.50 -5.02
N LEU A 147 38.73 32.42 -4.42
CA LEU A 147 38.59 33.79 -4.91
C LEU A 147 39.79 34.64 -4.42
N PRO A 148 40.52 35.34 -5.31
CA PRO A 148 41.65 36.20 -4.93
C PRO A 148 41.29 37.39 -4.06
#